data_AF-A0A1F6CSM7-F1
#
_entry.id   AF-A0A1F6CSM7-F1
#
_cell.length_a   1.000
_cell.length_b   1.000
_cell.length_c   1.000
_cell.angle_alpha   90.00
_cell.angle_beta   90.00
_cell.angle_gamma   90.00
#
_symmetry.space_group_name_H-M   'P 1'
#
loop_
_entity.id
_entity.type
_entity.pdbx_description
1 polymer ?
#
loop_
_entity_poly.entity_id
_entity_poly.type
_entity_poly.pdbx_seq_one_letter_code
_entity_poly.pdbx_strand_id
1 'polypeptide(L)'
;MLRRLRGRTHQVITAVSLARVGAPEAPPTVWERSSITEVWMREYTDADMEAYVATGDPLDKAGSYAIQDADFHPVERIQGCFLTVVGLPLPEVLELLGESGRPVGGLPLASIQRVCPGCRDLERLLTATAGSHKVDER
;
A
#
# COMPACT_ATOMS: atom_id res chain seq x y z
N MET A 1 -3.39 -13.96 16.85
CA MET A 1 -3.90 -13.87 15.48
C MET A 1 -3.25 -14.89 14.53
N LEU A 2 -1.93 -15.03 14.56
CA LEU A 2 -1.16 -15.94 13.66
C LEU A 2 -1.77 -17.34 13.47
N ARG A 3 -2.13 -18.06 14.54
CA ARG A 3 -2.81 -19.38 14.43
C ARG A 3 -4.08 -19.38 13.56
N ARG A 4 -4.84 -18.27 13.53
CA ARG A 4 -6.07 -18.14 12.74
C ARG A 4 -5.77 -17.86 11.27
N LEU A 5 -4.61 -17.29 10.97
CA LEU A 5 -4.18 -16.90 9.62
C LEU A 5 -3.32 -17.96 8.95
N ARG A 6 -2.59 -18.79 9.73
CA ARG A 6 -1.75 -19.89 9.22
C ARG A 6 -2.49 -20.73 8.18
N GLY A 7 -1.83 -20.95 7.03
CA GLY A 7 -2.34 -21.82 5.96
C GLY A 7 -3.58 -21.31 5.24
N ARG A 8 -3.98 -20.06 5.47
CA ARG A 8 -5.24 -19.51 4.98
C ARG A 8 -5.01 -18.25 4.16
N THR A 9 -6.01 -17.95 3.36
CA THR A 9 -6.11 -16.69 2.64
C THR A 9 -6.91 -15.69 3.46
N HIS A 10 -6.46 -14.43 3.48
CA HIS A 10 -7.24 -13.30 3.98
C HIS A 10 -7.09 -12.09 3.06
N GLN A 11 -7.91 -11.06 3.29
CA GLN A 11 -7.84 -9.79 2.59
C GLN A 11 -7.26 -8.72 3.49
N VAL A 12 -6.37 -7.90 2.93
CA VAL A 12 -5.94 -6.64 3.51
C VAL A 12 -6.55 -5.52 2.69
N ILE A 13 -7.24 -4.61 3.37
CA ILE A 13 -7.93 -3.48 2.77
C ILE A 13 -7.32 -2.22 3.37
N THR A 14 -6.77 -1.36 2.53
CA THR A 14 -6.28 -0.04 2.94
C THR A 14 -7.05 1.03 2.20
N ALA A 15 -7.71 1.90 2.96
CA ALA A 15 -8.38 3.08 2.45
C ALA A 15 -7.52 4.33 2.68
N VAL A 16 -7.52 5.23 1.71
CA VAL A 16 -6.83 6.52 1.75
C VAL A 16 -7.83 7.64 1.44
N SER A 17 -7.77 8.70 2.23
CA SER A 17 -8.58 9.90 2.03
C SER A 17 -7.67 11.12 1.88
N LEU A 18 -7.84 11.86 0.79
CA LEU A 18 -7.18 13.14 0.55
C LEU A 18 -8.18 14.26 0.83
N ALA A 19 -7.84 15.17 1.74
CA ALA A 19 -8.67 16.33 2.05
C ALA A 19 -7.97 17.63 1.63
N ARG A 20 -8.67 18.46 0.85
CA ARG A 20 -8.30 19.85 0.61
C ARG A 20 -9.13 20.73 1.53
N VAL A 21 -8.46 21.36 2.48
CA VAL A 21 -9.05 22.37 3.37
C VAL A 21 -8.94 23.73 2.69
N GLY A 22 -10.08 24.39 2.53
CA GLY A 22 -10.20 25.73 1.95
C GLY A 22 -10.20 26.83 3.02
N ALA A 23 -11.00 27.86 2.80
CA ALA A 23 -11.27 28.88 3.81
C ALA A 23 -11.90 28.26 5.08
N PRO A 24 -11.74 28.87 6.27
CA PRO A 24 -12.21 28.30 7.55
C PRO A 24 -13.69 27.91 7.58
N GLU A 25 -14.53 28.60 6.81
CA GLU A 25 -15.99 28.42 6.75
C GLU A 25 -16.44 27.43 5.65
N ALA A 26 -15.53 26.99 4.77
CA ALA A 26 -15.86 26.11 3.66
C ALA A 26 -15.62 24.64 4.01
N PRO A 27 -16.54 23.72 3.66
CA PRO A 27 -16.33 22.29 3.87
C PRO A 27 -15.12 21.81 3.07
N PRO A 28 -14.33 20.85 3.58
CA PRO A 28 -13.21 20.29 2.84
C PRO A 28 -13.71 19.55 1.60
N THR A 29 -12.97 19.66 0.49
CA THR A 29 -13.14 18.72 -0.61
C THR A 29 -12.39 17.44 -0.24
N VAL A 30 -13.09 16.31 -0.24
CA VAL A 30 -12.52 15.01 0.12
C VAL A 30 -12.60 14.06 -1.07
N TRP A 31 -11.49 13.39 -1.35
CA TRP A 31 -11.43 12.29 -2.30
C TRP A 31 -10.99 11.02 -1.57
N GLU A 32 -11.59 9.88 -1.92
CA GLU A 32 -11.34 8.62 -1.23
C GLU A 32 -11.11 7.48 -2.22
N ARG A 33 -10.18 6.59 -1.89
CA ARG A 33 -9.93 5.35 -2.63
C ARG A 33 -9.60 4.25 -1.63
N SER A 34 -9.82 3.01 -2.06
CA SER A 34 -9.45 1.83 -1.29
C SER A 34 -8.78 0.82 -2.19
N SER A 35 -7.77 0.15 -1.65
CA SER A 35 -7.08 -0.96 -2.30
C SER A 35 -7.33 -2.24 -1.52
N ILE A 36 -7.52 -3.35 -2.24
CA ILE A 36 -7.73 -4.68 -1.66
C ILE A 36 -6.63 -5.60 -2.16
N THR A 37 -6.01 -6.35 -1.26
CA THR A 37 -5.01 -7.36 -1.59
C THR A 37 -5.33 -8.68 -0.90
N GLU A 38 -5.38 -9.76 -1.68
CA GLU A 38 -5.46 -11.12 -1.15
C GLU A 38 -4.07 -11.59 -0.74
N VAL A 39 -3.98 -12.19 0.45
CA VAL A 39 -2.74 -12.66 1.06
C VAL A 39 -2.89 -14.13 1.42
N TRP A 40 -1.99 -14.97 0.90
CA TRP A 40 -1.91 -16.39 1.25
C TRP A 40 -0.81 -16.58 2.27
N MET A 41 -1.18 -17.06 3.45
CA MET A 41 -0.25 -17.27 4.55
C MET A 41 0.42 -18.64 4.45
N ARG A 42 1.71 -18.70 4.77
CA ARG A 42 2.46 -19.95 4.88
C ARG A 42 1.89 -20.83 5.99
N GLU A 43 2.10 -22.14 5.86
CA GLU A 43 1.85 -23.12 6.92
C GLU A 43 3.04 -23.15 7.92
N TYR A 44 3.25 -22.05 8.67
CA TYR A 44 4.36 -21.95 9.64
C TYR A 44 4.13 -22.77 10.92
N THR A 45 5.22 -23.20 11.55
CA THR A 45 5.13 -24.05 12.76
C THR A 45 4.73 -23.24 14.00
N ASP A 46 4.35 -23.93 15.08
CA ASP A 46 4.15 -23.27 16.37
C ASP A 46 5.46 -22.65 16.91
N ALA A 47 6.60 -23.30 16.65
CA ALA A 47 7.91 -22.76 17.00
C ALA A 47 8.26 -21.48 16.23
N ASP A 48 7.94 -21.40 14.93
CA ASP A 48 8.12 -20.19 14.11
C ASP A 48 7.33 -19.02 14.73
N MET A 49 6.08 -19.27 15.13
CA MET A 49 5.23 -18.24 15.75
C MET A 49 5.78 -17.78 17.10
N GLU A 50 6.23 -18.71 17.94
CA GLU A 50 6.78 -18.37 19.25
C GLU A 50 8.06 -17.53 19.14
N ALA A 51 8.96 -17.92 18.22
CA ALA A 51 10.17 -17.16 17.93
C ALA A 51 9.84 -15.74 17.43
N TYR A 52 8.90 -15.62 16.49
CA TYR A 52 8.47 -14.32 15.97
C TYR A 52 7.74 -13.47 17.01
N VAL A 53 6.92 -14.05 17.88
CA VAL A 53 6.26 -13.33 18.98
C VAL A 53 7.26 -12.80 20.01
N ALA A 54 8.34 -13.56 20.26
CA ALA A 54 9.38 -13.15 21.19
C ALA A 54 10.16 -11.90 20.74
N THR A 55 10.15 -11.55 19.44
CA THR A 55 10.82 -10.33 18.94
C THR A 55 10.08 -9.04 19.35
N GLY A 56 8.79 -9.14 19.69
CA GLY A 56 7.93 -7.98 19.95
C GLY A 56 7.45 -7.25 18.69
N ASP A 57 8.00 -7.57 17.51
CA ASP A 57 7.59 -7.01 16.22
C ASP A 57 6.09 -7.18 15.89
N PRO A 58 5.38 -8.26 16.29
CA PRO A 58 3.97 -8.42 15.92
C PRO A 58 3.00 -7.43 16.58
N LEU A 59 3.44 -6.71 17.62
CA LEU A 59 2.55 -6.02 18.55
C LEU A 59 1.96 -4.73 17.99
N ASP A 60 2.62 -4.10 17.01
CA ASP A 60 2.18 -2.87 16.36
C ASP A 60 1.59 -3.10 14.95
N LYS A 61 1.39 -4.37 14.56
CA LYS A 61 0.99 -4.74 13.19
C LYS A 61 -0.42 -5.30 13.14
N ALA A 62 -1.22 -4.80 12.20
CA ALA A 62 -2.52 -5.37 11.92
C ALA A 62 -2.37 -6.85 11.50
N GLY A 63 -3.17 -7.73 12.10
CA GLY A 63 -3.06 -9.18 11.87
C GLY A 63 -1.89 -9.87 12.58
N SER A 64 -1.09 -9.13 13.36
CA SER A 64 0.08 -9.61 14.09
C SER A 64 1.18 -10.20 13.21
N TYR A 65 1.39 -9.67 12.00
CA TYR A 65 2.50 -10.06 11.13
C TYR A 65 3.03 -8.89 10.30
N ALA A 66 4.34 -8.86 10.04
CA ALA A 66 4.95 -8.05 8.99
C ALA A 66 5.13 -8.89 7.73
N ILE A 67 4.58 -8.44 6.60
CA ILE A 67 4.85 -9.07 5.30
C ILE A 67 6.33 -8.95 4.89
N GLN A 68 7.05 -7.99 5.47
CA GLN A 68 8.48 -7.72 5.23
C GLN A 68 9.43 -8.44 6.20
N ASP A 69 8.90 -9.23 7.14
CA ASP A 69 9.76 -9.91 8.11
C ASP A 69 10.64 -10.96 7.41
N ALA A 70 11.95 -10.76 7.49
CA ALA A 70 12.95 -11.56 6.77
C ALA A 70 13.13 -12.95 7.39
N ASP A 71 12.88 -13.10 8.69
CA ASP A 71 13.14 -14.33 9.44
C ASP A 71 11.88 -15.21 9.51
N PHE A 72 10.73 -14.61 9.84
CA PHE A 72 9.46 -15.29 9.97
C PHE A 72 8.84 -15.61 8.60
N HIS A 73 8.99 -14.73 7.62
CA HIS A 73 8.47 -14.89 6.26
C HIS A 73 7.04 -15.48 6.22
N PRO A 74 6.03 -14.73 6.71
CA PRO A 74 4.68 -15.27 6.99
C PRO A 74 3.83 -15.57 5.75
N VAL A 75 4.17 -14.98 4.60
CA VAL A 75 3.31 -14.93 3.41
C VAL A 75 3.93 -15.76 2.29
N GLU A 76 3.15 -16.67 1.73
CA GLU A 76 3.54 -17.48 0.57
C GLU A 76 3.42 -16.68 -0.73
N ARG A 77 2.30 -15.97 -0.91
CA ARG A 77 2.06 -15.11 -2.07
C ARG A 77 1.01 -14.05 -1.78
N ILE A 78 0.97 -13.04 -2.64
CA ILE A 78 -0.08 -12.02 -2.66
C ILE A 78 -0.68 -11.86 -4.07
N GLN A 79 -1.91 -11.34 -4.12
CA GLN A 79 -2.58 -10.93 -5.34
C GLN A 79 -3.23 -9.57 -5.09
N GLY A 80 -2.67 -8.54 -5.73
CA GLY A 80 -2.99 -7.15 -5.45
C GLY A 80 -1.72 -6.33 -5.27
N CYS A 81 -1.82 -5.25 -4.51
CA CYS A 81 -0.74 -4.31 -4.28
C CYS A 81 0.00 -4.61 -2.97
N PHE A 82 1.30 -4.86 -3.05
CA PHE A 82 2.13 -5.10 -1.86
C PHE A 82 2.05 -3.92 -0.88
N LEU A 83 2.05 -2.69 -1.39
CA LEU A 83 2.02 -1.48 -0.57
C LEU A 83 0.67 -1.29 0.15
N THR A 84 -0.41 -1.90 -0.34
CA THR A 84 -1.67 -2.01 0.39
C THR A 84 -1.48 -2.81 1.67
N VAL A 85 -0.71 -3.91 1.63
CA VAL A 85 -0.41 -4.74 2.81
C VAL A 85 0.54 -4.02 3.77
N VAL A 86 1.47 -3.23 3.24
CA VAL A 86 2.34 -2.35 4.07
C VAL A 86 1.54 -1.22 4.73
N GLY A 87 0.46 -0.76 4.10
CA GLY A 87 -0.47 0.22 4.66
C GLY A 87 -0.53 1.57 3.93
N LEU A 88 0.11 1.71 2.76
CA LEU A 88 -0.03 2.89 1.92
C LEU A 88 -0.11 2.54 0.42
N PRO A 89 -1.32 2.38 -0.14
CA PRO A 89 -1.51 2.01 -1.53
C PRO A 89 -1.14 3.17 -2.47
N LEU A 90 0.12 3.19 -2.93
CA LEU A 90 0.64 4.32 -3.72
C LEU A 90 -0.13 4.60 -5.02
N PRO A 91 -0.57 3.62 -5.83
CA PRO A 91 -1.36 3.91 -7.03
C PRO A 91 -2.60 4.75 -6.71
N GLU A 92 -3.35 4.36 -5.69
CA GLU A 92 -4.56 5.04 -5.21
C GLU A 92 -4.22 6.44 -4.69
N VAL A 93 -3.10 6.63 -3.99
CA VAL A 93 -2.63 7.96 -3.56
C VAL A 93 -2.31 8.87 -4.76
N LEU A 94 -1.66 8.33 -5.79
CA LEU A 94 -1.29 9.10 -6.98
C LEU A 94 -2.52 9.49 -7.82
N GLU A 95 -3.50 8.59 -7.93
CA GLU A 95 -4.81 8.90 -8.52
C GLU A 95 -5.49 10.04 -7.78
N LEU A 96 -5.57 9.96 -6.44
CA LEU A 96 -6.16 11.02 -5.62
C LEU A 96 -5.46 12.38 -5.80
N LEU A 97 -4.14 12.38 -5.85
CA LEU A 97 -3.38 13.61 -6.10
C LEU A 97 -3.66 14.19 -7.48
N GLY A 98 -3.68 13.35 -8.52
CA GLY A 98 -4.04 13.74 -9.88
C GLY A 98 -5.45 14.31 -9.98
N GLU A 99 -6.44 13.67 -9.36
CA GLU A 99 -7.84 14.13 -9.29
C GLU A 99 -8.00 15.45 -8.54
N SER A 100 -7.15 15.70 -7.54
CA SER A 100 -7.12 16.99 -6.87
C SER A 100 -6.52 18.10 -7.75
N GLY A 101 -5.92 17.77 -8.90
CA GLY A 101 -5.19 18.72 -9.74
C GLY A 101 -3.80 19.06 -9.18
N ARG A 102 -3.25 18.21 -8.29
CA ARG A 102 -1.86 18.34 -7.83
C ARG A 102 -0.96 17.54 -8.77
N PRO A 103 0.12 18.15 -9.31
CA PRO A 103 1.04 17.43 -10.17
C PRO A 103 1.73 16.32 -9.36
N VAL A 104 1.72 15.12 -9.93
CA VAL A 104 2.43 13.95 -9.44
C VAL A 104 3.67 13.76 -10.31
N GLY A 105 4.79 14.35 -9.88
CA GLY A 105 6.06 14.31 -10.59
C GLY A 105 7.23 14.09 -9.63
N GLY A 106 8.38 13.65 -10.17
CA GLY A 106 9.62 13.52 -9.38
C GLY A 106 9.65 12.34 -8.39
N LEU A 107 8.76 11.36 -8.55
CA LEU A 107 8.76 10.17 -7.69
C LEU A 107 9.97 9.28 -7.99
N PRO A 108 10.61 8.68 -6.97
CA PRO A 108 11.75 7.79 -7.18
C PRO A 108 11.27 6.41 -7.66
N LEU A 109 10.91 6.30 -8.94
CA LEU A 109 10.25 5.12 -9.52
C LEU A 109 11.06 3.85 -9.34
N ALA A 110 12.38 3.93 -9.53
CA ALA A 110 13.29 2.82 -9.31
C ALA A 110 13.28 2.34 -7.85
N SER A 111 13.00 3.22 -6.88
CA SER A 111 12.83 2.82 -5.48
C SER A 111 11.48 2.17 -5.24
N ILE A 112 10.41 2.69 -5.85
CA ILE A 112 9.07 2.11 -5.69
C ILE A 112 8.97 0.72 -6.34
N GLN A 113 9.53 0.55 -7.55
CA GLN A 113 9.57 -0.73 -8.26
C GLN A 113 10.41 -1.79 -7.52
N ARG A 114 11.40 -1.38 -6.72
CA ARG A 114 12.14 -2.32 -5.84
C ARG A 114 11.28 -2.86 -4.71
N VAL A 115 10.34 -2.08 -4.20
CA VAL A 115 9.46 -2.48 -3.08
C VAL A 115 8.20 -3.20 -3.57
N CYS A 116 7.69 -2.84 -4.75
CA CYS A 116 6.52 -3.47 -5.36
C CYS A 116 6.78 -3.78 -6.85
N PRO A 117 7.55 -4.86 -7.15
CA PRO A 117 7.86 -5.22 -8.53
C PRO A 117 6.59 -5.61 -9.30
N GLY A 118 6.46 -5.13 -10.54
CA GLY A 118 5.34 -5.48 -11.43
C GLY A 118 4.01 -4.77 -11.12
N CYS A 119 4.02 -3.64 -10.41
CA CYS A 119 2.84 -2.80 -10.19
C CYS A 119 2.40 -2.12 -11.50
N ARG A 120 1.47 -2.77 -12.22
CA ARG A 120 0.93 -2.26 -13.50
C ARG A 120 0.24 -0.90 -13.35
N ASP A 121 -0.38 -0.63 -12.22
CA ASP A 121 -1.11 0.63 -11.99
C ASP A 121 -0.14 1.79 -11.83
N LEU A 122 1.00 1.58 -11.17
CA LEU A 122 2.05 2.57 -11.09
C LEU A 122 2.62 2.88 -12.49
N GLU A 123 2.94 1.86 -13.29
CA GLU A 123 3.44 2.05 -14.66
C GLU A 123 2.47 2.87 -15.54
N ARG A 124 1.17 2.61 -15.42
CA ARG A 124 0.12 3.36 -16.13
C ARG A 124 0.07 4.82 -15.70
N LEU A 125 0.06 5.08 -14.39
CA LEU A 125 -0.05 6.44 -13.85
C LEU A 125 1.14 7.30 -14.25
N LEU A 126 2.34 6.73 -14.28
CA LEU A 126 3.56 7.43 -14.68
C LEU A 126 3.57 7.82 -16.16
N THR A 127 3.00 6.98 -17.01
CA THR A 127 2.85 7.26 -18.44
C THR A 127 1.84 8.39 -18.67
N ALA A 128 0.76 8.44 -17.89
CA ALA A 128 -0.25 9.49 -17.97
C ALA A 128 0.27 10.87 -17.51
N THR A 129 1.17 10.90 -16.53
CA THR A 129 1.75 12.16 -15.99
C THR A 129 2.84 12.76 -16.86
N ALA A 130 3.50 11.97 -17.71
CA ALA A 130 4.47 12.48 -18.68
C ALA A 130 3.83 13.31 -19.81
N GLY A 131 2.51 13.21 -20.02
CA GLY A 131 1.78 13.91 -21.08
C GLY A 131 1.22 15.29 -20.70
N SER A 132 1.30 15.71 -19.44
CA SER A 132 0.66 16.95 -18.94
C SER A 132 1.61 18.15 -18.81
N HIS A 133 2.89 18.02 -19.18
CA HIS A 133 3.80 19.15 -19.32
C HIS A 133 3.64 19.85 -20.70
N LYS A 134 2.51 20.52 -20.91
CA LYS A 134 2.48 21.75 -21.73
C LYS A 134 2.07 22.88 -20.80
N VAL A 135 3.08 23.55 -20.24
CA VAL A 135 2.90 24.86 -19.62
C VAL A 135 2.50 25.81 -20.75
N ASP A 136 1.26 26.29 -20.70
CA ASP A 136 0.77 27.42 -21.51
C ASP A 136 1.48 28.66 -20.98
N GLU A 137 2.63 29.02 -21.57
CA GLU A 137 3.26 30.31 -21.39
C GLU A 137 2.46 31.36 -22.17
N ARG A 138 1.73 32.20 -21.44
CA ARG A 138 1.23 33.50 -21.93
C ARG A 138 1.88 34.63 -21.14
#